data_AF-A0A1Y1K346-F1
#
_entry.id   AF-A0A1Y1K346-F1
#
_cell.length_a   1.000
_cell.length_b   1.000
_cell.length_c   1.000
_cell.angle_alpha   90.00
_cell.angle_beta   90.00
_cell.angle_gamma   90.00
#
_symmetry.space_group_name_H-M   'P 1'
#
loop_
_entity.id
_entity.type
_entity.pdbx_description
1 polymer ?
#
loop_
_entity_poly.entity_id
_entity_poly.type
_entity_poly.pdbx_seq_one_letter_code
_entity_poly.pdbx_strand_id
1 'polypeptide(L)'
;MQIVGLRVCASLTSAVYRKALRISQFAKKDISLGEIINLMQVDAQIFAELMPYINMVWSAPLQILISLYFLWQLLGIAVLAGVAVMIVLIPVNGAIVKRVQVFQLSQMQNKDARIQLINEVLNGIKVLKLYGWEPSFEGKIINIREKEIGILKKAAYLNACMALLFSLAPFLVGFKIIFDGNVIWLILGGPTYFCGICEY
;
A
#
# COMPACT_ATOMS: atom_id res chain seq x y z
N MET A 1 18.05 5.20 11.62
CA MET A 1 16.80 5.89 12.03
C MET A 1 15.86 5.04 12.86
N GLN A 2 15.81 3.70 12.71
CA GLN A 2 14.96 2.85 13.57
C GLN A 2 15.22 3.00 15.07
N ILE A 3 16.48 3.19 15.48
CA ILE A 3 16.84 3.45 16.88
C ILE A 3 16.23 4.77 17.40
N VAL A 4 16.12 5.79 16.54
CA VAL A 4 15.47 7.07 16.90
C VAL A 4 13.96 6.86 17.05
N GLY A 5 13.33 6.12 16.14
CA GLY A 5 11.92 5.74 16.25
C GLY A 5 11.61 4.97 17.53
N LEU A 6 12.44 3.99 17.89
CA LEU A 6 12.30 3.22 19.13
C LEU A 6 12.46 4.09 20.39
N ARG A 7 13.41 5.05 20.38
CA ARG A 7 13.58 6.02 21.47
C ARG A 7 12.38 6.95 21.61
N VAL A 8 11.76 7.35 20.51
CA VAL A 8 10.55 8.17 20.51
C VAL A 8 9.35 7.38 21.04
N CYS A 9 9.16 6.13 20.63
CA CYS A 9 8.11 5.28 21.19
C CYS A 9 8.30 5.09 22.70
N ALA A 10 9.51 4.74 23.15
CA ALA A 10 9.80 4.59 24.57
C ALA A 10 9.55 5.88 25.38
N SER A 11 9.89 7.04 24.82
CA SER A 11 9.65 8.33 25.49
C SER A 11 8.16 8.69 25.52
N LEU A 12 7.42 8.45 24.43
CA LEU A 12 5.97 8.66 24.34
C LEU A 12 5.23 7.79 25.35
N THR A 13 5.52 6.48 25.35
CA THR A 13 4.92 5.51 26.26
C THR A 13 5.20 5.87 27.71
N SER A 14 6.43 6.30 28.02
CA SER A 14 6.80 6.79 29.37
C SER A 14 6.07 8.09 29.75
N ALA A 15 5.86 9.02 28.82
CA ALA A 15 5.14 10.27 29.05
C ALA A 15 3.64 10.03 29.26
N VAL A 16 3.01 9.18 28.44
CA VAL A 16 1.60 8.79 28.57
C VAL A 16 1.37 8.05 29.88
N TYR A 17 2.26 7.12 30.25
CA TYR A 17 2.19 6.42 31.52
C TYR A 17 2.26 7.38 32.72
N ARG A 18 3.21 8.33 32.72
CA ARG A 18 3.30 9.37 33.76
C ARG A 18 2.06 10.25 33.83
N LYS A 19 1.46 10.59 32.68
CA LYS A 19 0.23 11.40 32.62
C LYS A 19 -0.98 10.63 33.14
N ALA A 20 -1.10 9.35 32.80
CA ALA A 20 -2.17 8.46 33.27
C ALA A 20 -2.17 8.29 34.81
N LEU A 21 -1.00 8.38 35.45
CA LEU A 21 -0.88 8.35 36.91
C LEU A 21 -1.28 9.67 37.60
N ARG A 22 -1.28 10.80 36.88
CA ARG A 22 -1.56 12.14 37.45
C ARG A 22 -2.90 12.73 37.05
N ILE A 23 -3.67 12.04 36.21
CA ILE A 23 -4.96 12.53 35.71
C ILE A 23 -6.04 12.43 36.79
N SER A 24 -6.90 13.44 36.88
CA SER A 24 -7.97 13.49 37.89
C SER A 24 -9.07 12.45 37.61
N GLN A 25 -9.80 12.05 38.64
CA GLN A 25 -10.86 11.05 38.53
C GLN A 25 -12.03 11.52 37.63
N PHE A 26 -12.20 12.83 37.47
CA PHE A 26 -13.21 13.42 36.56
C PHE A 26 -12.83 13.15 35.10
N ALA A 27 -11.58 13.43 34.71
CA ALA A 27 -11.09 13.17 33.36
C ALA A 27 -10.90 11.67 33.06
N LYS A 28 -10.77 10.81 34.08
CA LYS A 28 -10.81 9.34 33.92
C LYS A 28 -12.19 8.79 33.57
N LYS A 29 -13.27 9.56 33.75
CA LYS A 29 -14.61 9.12 33.32
C LYS A 29 -14.77 9.15 31.80
N ASP A 30 -14.06 10.07 31.15
CA ASP A 30 -14.14 10.27 29.70
C ASP A 30 -13.18 9.38 28.92
N ILE A 31 -12.14 8.84 29.57
CA ILE A 31 -11.11 8.00 28.95
C ILE A 31 -11.01 6.67 29.68
N SER A 32 -11.34 5.59 28.97
CA SER A 32 -11.24 4.23 29.48
C SER A 32 -9.78 3.76 29.62
N LEU A 33 -9.53 2.80 30.51
CA LEU A 33 -8.20 2.15 30.61
C LEU A 33 -7.79 1.49 29.29
N GLY A 34 -8.74 0.97 28.52
CA GLY A 34 -8.50 0.37 27.21
C GLY A 34 -8.00 1.38 26.19
N GLU A 35 -8.56 2.60 26.17
CA GLU A 35 -8.09 3.68 25.30
C GLU A 35 -6.67 4.13 25.64
N ILE A 36 -6.32 4.23 26.94
CA ILE A 36 -4.96 4.59 27.36
C ILE A 36 -3.95 3.52 26.91
N ILE A 37 -4.29 2.24 27.05
CA ILE A 37 -3.45 1.12 26.60
C ILE A 37 -3.30 1.14 25.08
N ASN A 38 -4.39 1.38 24.34
CA ASN A 38 -4.34 1.51 22.88
C ASN A 38 -3.42 2.66 22.44
N LEU A 39 -3.50 3.81 23.12
CA LEU A 39 -2.66 4.98 22.84
C LEU A 39 -1.17 4.69 23.09
N MET A 40 -0.86 3.87 24.11
CA MET A 40 0.51 3.42 24.40
C MET A 40 1.04 2.34 23.46
N GLN A 41 0.18 1.45 22.93
CA GLN A 41 0.60 0.29 22.15
C GLN A 41 0.49 0.48 20.64
N VAL A 42 -0.57 1.14 20.17
CA VAL A 42 -0.85 1.32 18.75
C VAL A 42 -0.33 2.68 18.30
N ASP A 43 -0.76 3.76 18.94
CA ASP A 43 -0.42 5.11 18.45
C ASP A 43 1.07 5.43 18.63
N ALA A 44 1.65 5.11 19.79
CA ALA A 44 3.10 5.30 20.01
C ALA A 44 3.97 4.47 19.06
N GLN A 45 3.49 3.28 18.68
CA GLN A 45 4.17 2.40 17.74
C GLN A 45 4.11 2.94 16.30
N ILE A 46 2.97 3.50 15.89
CA ILE A 46 2.81 4.17 14.59
C ILE A 46 3.85 5.29 14.44
N PHE A 47 4.11 6.09 15.48
CA PHE A 47 5.16 7.12 15.42
C PHE A 47 6.57 6.56 15.20
N ALA A 48 6.92 5.42 15.79
CA ALA A 48 8.21 4.78 15.55
C ALA A 48 8.34 4.29 14.10
N GLU A 49 7.25 3.79 13.52
CA GLU A 49 7.20 3.31 12.14
C GLU A 49 7.22 4.46 11.12
N LEU A 50 6.65 5.62 11.46
CA LEU A 50 6.65 6.82 10.62
C LEU A 50 8.02 7.49 10.52
N MET A 51 8.83 7.42 11.57
CA MET A 51 10.13 8.10 11.67
C MET A 51 11.12 7.84 10.52
N PRO A 52 11.28 6.61 10.00
CA PRO A 52 12.07 6.38 8.79
C PRO A 52 11.47 7.05 7.54
N TYR A 53 10.14 7.14 7.40
CA TYR A 53 9.49 7.71 6.23
C TYR A 53 9.57 9.24 6.17
N ILE A 54 9.66 9.94 7.31
CA ILE A 54 9.83 11.41 7.33
C ILE A 54 11.06 11.84 6.52
N ASN A 55 12.14 11.07 6.56
CA ASN A 55 13.33 11.38 5.78
C ASN A 55 13.16 11.13 4.28
N MET A 56 12.32 10.15 3.94
CA MET A 56 12.00 9.84 2.55
C MET A 56 11.20 10.98 1.89
N VAL A 57 10.42 11.75 2.65
CA VAL A 57 9.63 12.88 2.12
C VAL A 57 10.49 13.96 1.46
N TRP A 58 11.66 14.28 2.03
CA TRP A 58 12.58 15.28 1.45
C TRP A 58 13.67 14.65 0.58
N SER A 59 14.09 13.41 0.89
CA SER A 59 15.10 12.70 0.10
C SER A 59 14.56 12.22 -1.25
N ALA A 60 13.30 11.77 -1.33
CA ALA A 60 12.74 11.24 -2.58
C ALA A 60 12.63 12.29 -3.70
N PRO A 61 12.13 13.53 -3.46
CA PRO A 61 12.11 14.56 -4.50
C PRO A 61 13.50 14.92 -5.01
N LEU A 62 14.48 15.04 -4.11
CA LEU A 62 15.86 15.34 -4.47
C LEU A 62 16.46 14.22 -5.32
N GLN A 63 16.22 12.96 -4.95
CA GLN A 63 16.67 11.80 -5.72
C GLN A 63 16.03 11.77 -7.11
N ILE A 64 14.73 12.07 -7.23
CA ILE A 64 14.02 12.13 -8.52
C ILE A 64 14.62 13.24 -9.41
N LEU A 65 14.88 14.42 -8.86
CA LEU A 65 15.47 15.55 -9.58
C LEU A 65 16.88 15.24 -10.11
N ILE A 66 17.75 14.70 -9.25
CA ILE A 66 19.13 14.35 -9.65
C ILE A 66 19.11 13.23 -10.70
N SER A 67 18.25 12.22 -10.52
CA SER A 67 18.12 11.12 -11.47
C SER A 67 17.62 11.60 -12.83
N LEU A 68 16.63 12.50 -12.86
CA LEU A 68 16.14 13.11 -14.10
C LEU A 68 17.20 13.96 -14.79
N TYR A 69 18.01 14.70 -14.02
CA TYR A 69 19.10 15.51 -14.56
C TYR A 69 20.15 14.63 -15.28
N PHE A 70 20.63 13.58 -14.64
CA PHE A 70 21.59 12.65 -15.27
C PHE A 70 20.98 11.91 -16.46
N LEU A 71 19.71 11.51 -16.35
CA LEU A 71 19.01 10.83 -17.44
C LEU A 71 18.85 11.77 -18.66
N TRP A 72 18.56 13.05 -18.43
CA TRP A 72 18.50 14.07 -19.48
C TRP A 72 19.84 14.25 -20.19
N GLN A 73 20.95 14.23 -19.44
CA GLN A 73 22.30 14.34 -20.01
C GLN A 73 22.66 13.12 -20.89
N LEU A 74 22.17 11.92 -20.55
CA LEU A 74 22.46 10.69 -21.31
C LEU A 74 21.56 10.50 -22.55
N LEU A 75 20.26 10.85 -22.44
CA LEU A 75 19.22 10.46 -23.42
C LEU A 75 18.51 11.64 -24.09
N GLY A 76 18.73 12.87 -23.62
CA GLY A 76 18.11 14.08 -24.17
C GLY A 76 16.58 14.08 -24.13
N ILE A 77 15.94 14.51 -25.23
CA ILE A 77 14.47 14.64 -25.34
C ILE A 77 13.71 13.32 -25.09
N ALA A 78 14.35 12.17 -25.29
CA ALA A 78 13.71 10.86 -25.12
C ALA A 78 13.16 10.63 -23.70
N VAL A 79 13.73 11.30 -22.69
CA VAL A 79 13.30 11.24 -21.28
C VAL A 79 11.87 11.72 -21.06
N LEU A 80 11.39 12.69 -21.84
CA LEU A 80 10.04 13.25 -21.70
C LEU A 80 8.94 12.20 -21.81
N ALA A 81 9.15 11.15 -22.60
CA ALA A 81 8.16 10.09 -22.69
C ALA A 81 8.17 9.11 -21.53
N GLY A 82 9.33 8.88 -20.91
CA GLY A 82 9.39 8.14 -19.64
C GLY A 82 8.60 8.88 -18.56
N VAL A 83 8.76 10.20 -18.48
CA VAL A 83 8.00 11.06 -17.56
C VAL A 83 6.50 11.04 -17.88
N ALA A 84 6.11 11.12 -19.16
CA ALA A 84 4.71 11.04 -19.57
C ALA A 84 4.05 9.72 -19.16
N VAL A 85 4.74 8.59 -19.36
CA VAL A 85 4.25 7.26 -18.94
C VAL A 85 4.10 7.20 -17.41
N MET A 86 5.05 7.73 -16.64
CA MET A 86 4.94 7.80 -15.17
C MET A 86 3.74 8.64 -14.72
N ILE A 87 3.52 9.81 -15.32
CA ILE A 87 2.39 10.68 -14.98
C ILE A 87 1.05 9.97 -15.22
N VAL A 88 0.92 9.19 -16.28
CA VAL A 88 -0.30 8.42 -16.59
C VAL A 88 -0.48 7.22 -15.65
N LEU A 89 0.59 6.59 -15.20
CA LEU A 89 0.54 5.45 -14.26
C LEU A 89 0.04 5.85 -12.86
N ILE A 90 0.31 7.09 -12.41
CA ILE A 90 -0.12 7.60 -11.09
C ILE A 90 -1.65 7.55 -10.90
N PRO A 91 -2.50 8.16 -11.75
CA PRO A 91 -3.96 8.11 -11.59
C PRO A 91 -4.52 6.71 -11.79
N VAL A 92 -3.94 5.90 -12.69
CA VAL A 92 -4.33 4.50 -12.90
C VAL A 92 -4.13 3.70 -11.61
N ASN A 93 -2.97 3.84 -10.98
CA ASN A 93 -2.69 3.22 -9.67
C ASN A 93 -3.69 3.68 -8.61
N GLY A 94 -3.93 4.99 -8.51
CA GLY A 94 -4.89 5.55 -7.55
C GLY A 94 -6.31 4.98 -7.70
N ALA A 95 -6.80 4.87 -8.95
CA ALA A 95 -8.11 4.30 -9.23
C ALA A 95 -8.21 2.82 -8.86
N ILE A 96 -7.16 2.03 -9.16
CA ILE A 96 -7.11 0.60 -8.84
C ILE A 96 -7.06 0.40 -7.31
N VAL A 97 -6.20 1.14 -6.60
CA VAL A 97 -6.10 1.07 -5.14
C VAL A 97 -7.45 1.37 -4.48
N LYS A 98 -8.17 2.40 -4.97
CA LYS A 98 -9.51 2.71 -4.47
C LYS A 98 -10.49 1.56 -4.68
N ARG A 99 -10.43 0.87 -5.82
CA ARG A 99 -11.27 -0.33 -6.09
C ARG A 99 -10.88 -1.50 -5.19
N VAL A 100 -9.59 -1.74 -4.98
CA VAL A 100 -9.10 -2.79 -4.07
C VAL A 100 -9.56 -2.52 -2.63
N GLN A 101 -9.52 -1.28 -2.17
CA GLN A 101 -10.04 -0.89 -0.86
C GLN A 101 -11.53 -1.20 -0.70
N VAL A 102 -12.35 -0.90 -1.72
CA VAL A 102 -13.78 -1.26 -1.71
C VAL A 102 -13.96 -2.78 -1.60
N PHE A 103 -13.18 -3.57 -2.35
CA PHE A 103 -13.24 -5.03 -2.24
C PHE A 103 -12.77 -5.54 -0.87
N GLN A 104 -11.74 -4.93 -0.27
CA GLN A 104 -11.31 -5.27 1.09
C GLN A 104 -12.40 -5.01 2.12
N LEU A 105 -13.11 -3.89 2.03
CA LEU A 105 -14.24 -3.58 2.92
C LEU A 105 -15.36 -4.62 2.78
N SER A 106 -15.77 -4.95 1.55
CA SER A 106 -16.77 -5.99 1.32
C SER A 106 -16.30 -7.38 1.78
N GLN A 107 -15.01 -7.67 1.67
CA GLN A 107 -14.42 -8.92 2.17
C GLN A 107 -14.46 -8.98 3.70
N MET A 108 -14.18 -7.86 4.40
CA MET A 108 -14.27 -7.79 5.87
C MET A 108 -15.69 -8.08 6.35
N GLN A 109 -16.71 -7.47 5.74
CA GLN A 109 -18.11 -7.71 6.08
C GLN A 109 -18.51 -9.19 5.96
N ASN A 110 -18.14 -9.85 4.86
CA ASN A 110 -18.45 -11.27 4.68
C ASN A 110 -17.69 -12.16 5.66
N LYS A 111 -16.43 -11.80 5.95
CA LYS A 111 -15.60 -12.51 6.93
C LYS A 111 -16.19 -12.42 8.33
N ASP A 112 -16.69 -11.25 8.73
CA ASP A 112 -17.32 -11.04 10.03
C ASP A 112 -18.62 -11.84 10.13
N ALA A 113 -19.47 -11.83 9.09
CA ALA A 113 -20.68 -12.65 9.03
C ALA A 113 -20.37 -14.16 9.15
N ARG A 114 -19.31 -14.64 8.47
CA ARG A 114 -18.87 -16.05 8.58
C ARG A 114 -18.42 -16.38 10.00
N ILE A 115 -17.60 -15.53 10.62
CA ILE A 115 -17.10 -15.74 11.98
C ILE A 115 -18.25 -15.73 12.99
N GLN A 116 -19.21 -14.82 12.83
CA GLN A 116 -20.41 -14.77 13.66
C GLN A 116 -21.21 -16.08 13.57
N LEU A 117 -21.47 -16.57 12.34
CA LEU A 117 -22.25 -17.80 12.15
C LEU A 117 -21.51 -19.04 12.70
N ILE A 118 -20.18 -19.09 12.58
CA ILE A 118 -19.37 -20.15 13.20
C ILE A 118 -19.49 -20.09 14.73
N ASN A 119 -19.44 -18.89 15.34
CA ASN A 119 -19.62 -18.74 16.77
C ASN A 119 -21.01 -19.20 17.24
N GLU A 120 -22.08 -18.90 16.49
CA GLU A 120 -23.43 -19.40 16.77
C GLU A 120 -23.50 -20.93 16.71
N VAL A 121 -22.89 -21.54 15.70
CA VAL A 121 -22.81 -23.01 15.55
C VAL A 121 -22.04 -23.65 16.71
N LEU A 122 -20.91 -23.08 17.12
CA LEU A 122 -20.10 -23.60 18.22
C LEU A 122 -20.83 -23.52 19.56
N ASN A 123 -21.51 -22.40 19.83
CA ASN A 123 -22.31 -22.24 21.04
C ASN A 123 -23.52 -23.20 21.08
N GLY A 124 -24.09 -23.55 19.92
CA GLY A 124 -25.25 -24.43 19.78
C GLY A 124 -24.96 -25.89 19.39
N ILE A 125 -23.70 -26.35 19.43
CA ILE A 125 -23.27 -27.57 18.75
C ILE A 125 -24.01 -28.85 19.19
N LYS A 126 -24.36 -28.95 20.48
CA LYS A 126 -25.07 -30.12 21.04
C LYS A 126 -26.48 -30.25 20.47
N VAL A 127 -27.15 -29.13 20.23
CA VAL A 127 -28.50 -29.08 19.65
C VAL A 127 -28.43 -29.44 18.16
N LEU A 128 -27.47 -28.88 17.42
CA LEU A 128 -27.29 -29.19 15.99
C LEU A 128 -27.06 -30.68 15.74
N LYS A 129 -26.24 -31.33 16.59
CA LYS A 129 -25.99 -32.78 16.53
C LYS A 129 -27.22 -33.62 16.85
N LEU A 130 -28.02 -33.21 17.84
CA LEU A 130 -29.23 -33.93 18.24
C LEU A 130 -30.27 -33.98 17.10
N TYR A 131 -30.39 -32.89 16.33
CA TYR A 131 -31.35 -32.77 15.23
C TYR A 131 -30.77 -33.12 13.84
N GLY A 132 -29.47 -33.44 13.74
CA GLY A 132 -28.81 -33.72 12.47
C GLY A 132 -28.79 -32.52 11.51
N TRP A 133 -28.73 -31.29 12.03
CA TRP A 133 -28.76 -30.05 11.22
C TRP A 133 -27.38 -29.63 10.69
N GLU A 134 -26.33 -30.37 11.03
CA GLU A 134 -24.94 -30.12 10.61
C GLU A 134 -24.78 -29.82 9.10
N PRO A 135 -25.28 -30.65 8.17
CA PRO A 135 -25.11 -30.39 6.74
C PRO A 135 -25.83 -29.12 6.25
N SER A 136 -26.96 -28.75 6.88
CA SER A 136 -27.66 -27.50 6.54
C SER A 136 -26.89 -26.26 6.95
N PHE A 137 -26.24 -26.28 8.12
CA PHE A 137 -25.38 -25.19 8.57
C PHE A 137 -24.06 -25.13 7.81
N GLU A 138 -23.49 -26.28 7.46
CA GLU A 138 -22.32 -26.37 6.59
C GLU A 138 -22.59 -25.70 5.23
N GLY A 139 -23.71 -26.02 4.59
CA GLY A 139 -24.12 -25.36 3.34
C GLY A 139 -24.24 -23.84 3.45
N LYS A 140 -24.73 -23.33 4.59
CA LYS A 140 -24.78 -21.87 4.84
C LYS A 140 -23.38 -21.26 4.94
N ILE A 141 -22.45 -21.92 5.64
CA ILE A 141 -21.05 -21.46 5.75
C ILE A 141 -20.36 -21.47 4.39
N ILE A 142 -20.55 -22.54 3.60
CA ILE A 142 -19.98 -22.67 2.26
C ILE A 142 -20.52 -21.58 1.33
N ASN A 143 -21.82 -21.29 1.36
CA ASN A 143 -22.40 -20.20 0.57
C ASN A 143 -21.78 -18.82 0.89
N ILE A 144 -21.48 -18.54 2.16
CA ILE A 144 -20.76 -17.31 2.54
C ILE A 144 -19.32 -17.37 2.04
N ARG A 145 -18.66 -18.52 2.18
CA ARG A 145 -17.28 -18.74 1.72
C ARG A 145 -17.12 -18.57 0.21
N GLU A 146 -18.08 -18.99 -0.59
CA GLU A 146 -18.07 -18.79 -2.05
C GLU A 146 -18.12 -17.30 -2.41
N LYS A 147 -18.94 -16.51 -1.70
CA LYS A 147 -18.99 -15.05 -1.87
C LYS A 147 -17.66 -14.39 -1.51
N GLU A 148 -17.02 -14.81 -0.41
CA GLU A 148 -15.68 -14.34 -0.04
C GLU A 148 -14.65 -14.63 -1.14
N ILE A 149 -14.62 -15.88 -1.63
CA ILE A 149 -13.68 -16.31 -2.68
C ILE A 149 -13.94 -15.54 -3.98
N GLY A 150 -15.19 -15.27 -4.33
CA GLY A 150 -15.54 -14.46 -5.50
C GLY A 150 -14.96 -13.05 -5.44
N ILE A 151 -15.05 -12.38 -4.28
CA ILE A 151 -14.46 -11.04 -4.07
C ILE A 151 -12.93 -11.13 -4.08
N LEU A 152 -12.35 -12.13 -3.42
CA LEU A 152 -10.91 -12.35 -3.37
C LEU A 152 -10.33 -12.56 -4.78
N LYS A 153 -11.01 -13.35 -5.62
CA LYS A 153 -10.63 -13.56 -7.03
C LYS A 153 -10.62 -12.25 -7.82
N LYS A 154 -11.66 -11.43 -7.70
CA LYS A 154 -11.73 -10.11 -8.37
C LYS A 154 -10.57 -9.20 -7.94
N ALA A 155 -10.26 -9.16 -6.64
CA ALA A 155 -9.13 -8.40 -6.13
C ALA A 155 -7.78 -8.96 -6.64
N ALA A 156 -7.62 -10.28 -6.67
CA ALA A 156 -6.42 -10.94 -7.20
C ALA A 156 -6.21 -10.64 -8.70
N TYR A 157 -7.27 -10.67 -9.52
CA TYR A 157 -7.19 -10.28 -10.93
C TYR A 157 -6.76 -8.83 -11.12
N LEU A 158 -7.31 -7.90 -10.33
CA LEU A 158 -6.88 -6.50 -10.37
C LEU A 158 -5.41 -6.34 -9.97
N ASN A 159 -4.97 -6.99 -8.90
CA ASN A 159 -3.57 -6.95 -8.47
C ASN A 159 -2.63 -7.58 -9.51
N ALA A 160 -3.02 -8.70 -10.13
CA ALA A 160 -2.24 -9.32 -11.19
C ALA A 160 -2.13 -8.41 -12.42
N CYS A 161 -3.24 -7.80 -12.86
CA CYS A 161 -3.24 -6.82 -13.94
C CYS A 161 -2.31 -5.65 -13.61
N MET A 162 -2.34 -5.17 -12.37
CA MET A 162 -1.47 -4.09 -11.92
C MET A 162 0.01 -4.47 -11.92
N ALA A 163 0.36 -5.65 -11.40
CA ALA A 163 1.72 -6.16 -11.41
C ALA A 163 2.25 -6.30 -12.84
N LEU A 164 1.41 -6.77 -13.77
CA LEU A 164 1.75 -6.83 -15.19
C LEU A 164 1.99 -5.44 -15.78
N LEU A 165 1.13 -4.46 -15.50
CA LEU A 165 1.33 -3.07 -15.98
C LEU A 165 2.66 -2.48 -15.48
N PHE A 166 3.02 -2.72 -14.21
CA PHE A 166 4.30 -2.26 -13.66
C PHE A 166 5.50 -3.00 -14.25
N SER A 167 5.36 -4.29 -14.52
CA SER A 167 6.42 -5.08 -15.16
C SER A 167 6.61 -4.71 -16.63
N LEU A 168 5.54 -4.36 -17.34
CA LEU A 168 5.56 -3.96 -18.76
C LEU A 168 5.96 -2.50 -18.97
N ALA A 169 5.72 -1.61 -18.01
CA ALA A 169 6.07 -0.20 -18.09
C ALA A 169 7.54 0.08 -18.52
N PRO A 170 8.58 -0.54 -17.91
CA PRO A 170 9.95 -0.32 -18.34
C PRO A 170 10.25 -0.84 -19.75
N PHE A 171 9.59 -1.91 -20.21
CA PHE A 171 9.74 -2.41 -21.59
C PHE A 171 9.11 -1.46 -22.60
N LEU A 172 7.92 -0.90 -22.31
CA LEU A 172 7.26 0.09 -23.15
C LEU A 172 8.08 1.38 -23.25
N VAL A 173 8.61 1.86 -22.12
CA VAL A 173 9.50 3.03 -22.09
C VAL A 173 10.79 2.75 -22.87
N GLY A 174 11.42 1.59 -22.67
CA GLY A 174 12.61 1.18 -23.42
C GLY A 174 12.37 1.08 -24.92
N PHE A 175 11.27 0.45 -25.35
CA PHE A 175 10.90 0.34 -26.76
C PHE A 175 10.68 1.72 -27.39
N LYS A 176 9.94 2.61 -26.71
CA LYS A 176 9.72 3.98 -27.18
C LYS A 176 11.04 4.74 -27.30
N ILE A 177 11.92 4.65 -26.30
CA ILE A 177 13.24 5.31 -26.31
C ILE A 177 14.08 4.82 -27.49
N ILE A 178 14.10 3.51 -27.76
CA ILE A 178 14.87 2.93 -28.88
C ILE A 178 14.27 3.37 -30.24
N PHE A 179 12.95 3.36 -30.38
CA PHE A 179 12.29 3.75 -31.62
C PHE A 179 12.51 5.23 -31.93
N ASP A 180 12.33 6.10 -30.95
CA ASP A 180 12.61 7.53 -31.11
C ASP A 180 14.09 7.81 -31.28
N GLY A 181 14.96 7.09 -30.57
CA GLY A 181 16.42 7.20 -30.73
C GLY A 181 16.86 6.89 -32.16
N ASN A 182 16.33 5.82 -32.77
CA ASN A 182 16.61 5.44 -34.16
C ASN A 182 15.96 6.39 -35.17
N VAL A 183 14.74 6.88 -34.92
CA VAL A 183 14.03 7.83 -35.80
C VAL A 183 14.70 9.21 -35.74
N ILE A 184 15.12 9.67 -34.57
CA ILE A 184 15.92 10.91 -34.40
C ILE A 184 17.28 10.76 -35.09
N TRP A 185 17.94 9.60 -34.96
CA TRP A 185 19.17 9.29 -35.70
C TRP A 185 18.99 9.33 -37.22
N LEU A 186 17.85 8.84 -37.73
CA LEU A 186 17.50 8.83 -39.15
C LEU A 186 17.12 10.22 -39.69
N ILE A 187 16.44 11.04 -38.89
CA ILE A 187 15.99 12.39 -39.29
C ILE A 187 17.13 13.40 -39.21
N LEU A 188 18.03 13.25 -38.23
CA LEU A 188 19.12 14.22 -38.01
C LEU A 188 20.45 13.81 -38.63
N GLY A 189 20.58 12.57 -39.13
CA GLY A 189 21.80 12.05 -39.74
C GLY A 189 22.98 12.09 -38.76
N GLY A 190 23.33 10.97 -38.13
CA GLY A 190 24.46 10.97 -37.19
C GLY A 190 25.77 11.46 -37.85
N PRO A 191 26.83 11.82 -37.09
CA PRO A 191 27.01 11.85 -35.65
C PRO A 191 27.32 13.30 -35.18
N THR A 192 26.31 14.13 -34.88
CA THR A 192 26.57 15.51 -34.40
C THR A 192 26.29 15.69 -32.91
N TYR A 193 25.53 14.80 -32.27
CA TYR A 193 25.25 14.90 -30.82
C TYR A 193 26.29 14.23 -29.91
N PHE A 194 27.22 13.44 -30.48
CA PHE A 194 28.33 12.82 -29.72
C PHE A 194 29.64 13.62 -29.81
N CYS A 195 29.71 14.65 -30.67
CA CYS A 195 30.93 15.42 -30.94
C CYS A 195 31.02 16.75 -30.16
N GLY A 196 30.21 16.93 -29.11
CA GLY A 196 30.18 18.18 -28.31
C GLY A 196 30.81 18.09 -26.91
N ILE A 197 31.32 16.92 -26.49
CA ILE A 197 31.88 16.70 -25.14
C ILE A 197 33.37 16.29 -25.19
N CYS A 198 34.02 16.36 -26.35
CA CYS A 198 35.48 16.14 -26.49
C CYS A 198 36.28 17.39 -26.89
N GLU A 199 35.68 18.59 -26.85
CA GLU A 199 36.43 19.84 -26.82
C GLU A 199 36.05 20.59 -25.55
N TYR A 200 37.08 20.88 -24.75
CA TYR A 200 37.13 21.42 -23.37
C TYR A 200 37.08 20.39 -22.23
#